data_AF-A0A949GMA5-F1
#
_entry.id   AF-A0A949GMA5-F1
#
_cell.length_a   1.000
_cell.length_b   1.000
_cell.length_c   1.000
_cell.angle_alpha   90.00
_cell.angle_beta   90.00
_cell.angle_gamma   90.00
#
_symmetry.space_group_name_H-M   'P 1'
#
loop_
_entity.id
_entity.type
_entity.pdbx_description
1 polymer ?
#
loop_
_entity_poly.entity_id
_entity_poly.type
_entity_poly.pdbx_seq_one_letter_code
_entity_poly.pdbx_strand_id
1 'polypeptide(L)' 'MKFDLLNRYRFMAIVAGIMSLLLWFVYMPIKYILHNESWHSATIWIPMVHGYLYPIYVLFAIQFSVAKRWKTLNILGLIL' A
#
# COMPACT_ATOMS: atom_id res chain seq x y z
N MET A 1 24.73 4.51 9.51
CA MET A 1 23.28 4.71 9.72
C MET A 1 22.66 3.38 10.10
N LYS A 2 22.29 3.15 11.38
CA LYS A 2 21.61 1.91 11.78
C LYS A 2 20.20 1.96 11.17
N PHE A 3 19.91 1.08 10.21
CA PHE A 3 18.57 0.99 9.62
C PHE A 3 17.60 0.44 10.66
N ASP A 4 16.97 1.35 11.39
CA ASP A 4 16.03 1.02 12.43
C ASP A 4 14.77 0.39 11.81
N LEU A 5 14.32 -0.75 12.35
CA LEU A 5 13.20 -1.53 11.80
C LEU A 5 11.92 -0.69 11.69
N LEU A 6 11.74 0.23 12.66
CA LEU A 6 10.64 1.18 12.70
C LEU A 6 10.65 2.15 11.51
N ASN A 7 11.81 2.67 11.12
CA ASN A 7 11.90 3.65 10.03
C ASN A 7 11.62 3.00 8.67
N ARG A 8 12.05 1.74 8.48
CA ARG A 8 11.72 0.95 7.28
C ARG A 8 10.22 0.68 7.19
N TYR A 9 9.60 0.27 8.31
CA TYR A 9 8.17 0.05 8.36
C TYR A 9 7.37 1.34 8.06
N ARG A 10 7.72 2.47 8.68
CA ARG A 10 7.04 3.76 8.46
C ARG A 10 7.14 4.22 7.00
N PHE A 11 8.32 4.09 6.39
CA PHE A 11 8.49 4.41 4.98
C PHE A 11 7.61 3.54 4.09
N MET A 12 7.64 2.22 4.29
CA MET A 12 6.80 1.29 3.53
C MET A 12 5.31 1.54 3.73
N ALA A 13 4.87 1.88 4.94
CA ALA A 13 3.49 2.21 5.24
C ALA A 13 3.01 3.47 4.49
N ILE A 14 3.83 4.52 4.47
CA ILE A 14 3.50 5.75 3.74
C ILE A 14 3.43 5.47 2.24
N VAL A 15 4.41 4.77 1.68
CA VAL A 15 4.43 4.48 0.24
C VAL A 15 3.25 3.60 -0.17
N ALA A 16 2.96 2.53 0.59
CA ALA A 16 1.81 1.68 0.32
C ALA A 16 0.48 2.43 0.46
N GLY A 17 0.34 3.28 1.49
CA GLY A 17 -0.85 4.12 1.69
C GLY A 17 -1.08 5.13 0.57
N ILE A 18 -0.02 5.80 0.08
CA ILE A 18 -0.12 6.71 -1.07
C ILE A 18 -0.54 5.95 -2.33
N MET A 19 0.01 4.75 -2.56
CA MET A 19 -0.38 3.91 -3.70
C MET A 19 -1.84 3.44 -3.59
N SER A 20 -2.32 3.10 -2.40
CA SER A 20 -3.75 2.79 -2.15
C SER A 20 -4.64 3.98 -2.43
N LEU A 21 -4.25 5.19 -2.01
CA LEU A 21 -4.97 6.43 -2.29
C LEU A 21 -5.06 6.68 -3.81
N LEU A 22 -3.96 6.54 -4.55
CA LEU A 22 -3.96 6.66 -6.01
C LEU A 22 -4.85 5.61 -6.67
N LEU A 23 -4.83 4.36 -6.19
CA LEU A 23 -5.70 3.31 -6.70
C LEU A 23 -7.19 3.68 -6.55
N TRP A 24 -7.58 4.09 -5.35
CA TRP A 24 -8.99 4.38 -5.01
C TRP A 24 -9.50 5.69 -5.58
N PHE A 25 -8.68 6.74 -5.63
CA PHE A 25 -9.12 8.07 -6.04
C PHE A 25 -8.76 8.45 -7.48
N VAL A 26 -7.84 7.72 -8.12
CA VAL A 26 -7.46 7.99 -9.52
C VAL A 26 -7.94 6.86 -10.42
N TYR A 27 -7.45 5.64 -10.20
CA TYR A 27 -7.74 4.52 -11.10
C TYR A 27 -9.21 4.09 -11.05
N MET A 28 -9.80 3.94 -9.86
CA MET A 28 -11.21 3.51 -9.72
C MET A 28 -12.20 4.50 -10.37
N PRO A 29 -12.13 5.83 -10.15
CA PRO A 29 -13.01 6.78 -10.83
C PRO A 29 -12.81 6.81 -12.35
N ILE A 30 -11.56 6.73 -12.82
CA ILE A 30 -11.27 6.73 -14.26
C ILE A 30 -11.88 5.49 -14.92
N LYS A 31 -11.72 4.32 -14.29
CA LYS A 31 -12.22 3.05 -14.82
C LYS A 31 -13.75 2.97 -14.80
N TYR A 32 -14.38 3.36 -13.70
CA TYR A 32 -15.81 3.09 -13.48
C TYR A 32 -16.73 4.29 -13.70
N ILE A 33 -16.23 5.53 -13.67
CA ILE A 33 -17.04 6.74 -13.86
C ILE A 33 -16.79 7.33 -15.25
N LEU A 34 -15.53 7.61 -15.59
CA LEU A 34 -15.19 8.31 -16.83
C LEU A 34 -15.27 7.44 -18.09
N HIS A 35 -15.20 6.11 -17.97
CA HIS A 35 -15.25 5.15 -19.09
C HIS A 35 -14.39 5.57 -20.31
N ASN A 36 -13.27 6.25 -20.07
CA ASN A 36 -12.43 6.81 -21.12
C ASN A 36 -11.18 5.94 -21.29
N GLU A 37 -11.10 5.25 -22.43
CA GLU A 37 -10.04 4.27 -22.72
C GLU A 37 -8.63 4.88 -22.71
N SER A 38 -8.49 6.16 -23.10
CA SER A 38 -7.19 6.84 -23.12
C SER A 38 -6.63 7.06 -21.71
N TRP A 39 -7.49 7.49 -20.78
CA TRP A 39 -7.13 7.71 -19.38
C TRP A 39 -6.97 6.39 -18.63
N HIS A 40 -7.73 5.36 -19.01
CA HIS A 40 -7.57 4.02 -18.46
C HIS A 40 -6.18 3.46 -18.79
N SER A 41 -5.77 3.56 -20.05
CA SER A 41 -4.45 3.12 -20.52
C SER A 41 -3.30 3.82 -19.78
N ALA A 42 -3.45 5.13 -19.53
CA ALA A 42 -2.46 5.92 -18.79
C ALA A 42 -2.39 5.60 -17.29
N THR A 43 -3.40 4.94 -16.71
CA THR A 43 -3.50 4.69 -15.25
C THR A 43 -3.42 3.22 -14.85
N ILE A 44 -3.39 2.29 -15.82
CA ILE A 44 -3.22 0.85 -15.62
C ILE A 44 -1.94 0.47 -14.84
N TRP A 45 -0.89 1.30 -14.88
CA TRP A 45 0.34 1.03 -14.13
C TRP A 45 0.16 1.19 -12.62
N ILE A 46 -0.79 2.01 -12.16
CA ILE A 46 -1.06 2.25 -10.73
C ILE A 46 -1.48 0.95 -10.01
N PRO A 47 -2.53 0.21 -10.46
CA PRO A 47 -2.90 -1.06 -9.85
C PRO A 47 -1.82 -2.13 -9.99
N MET A 48 -1.04 -2.13 -11.08
CA MET A 48 0.10 -3.05 -11.21
C MET A 48 1.16 -2.79 -10.14
N VAL A 49 1.65 -1.55 -10.02
CA VAL A 49 2.67 -1.18 -9.02
C VAL A 49 2.16 -1.42 -7.62
N HIS A 50 0.93 -0.98 -7.31
CA HIS A 50 0.31 -1.22 -6.00
C HIS A 50 0.18 -2.72 -5.68
N GLY A 51 -0.25 -3.53 -6.66
CA GLY A 51 -0.45 -4.97 -6.50
C GLY A 51 0.83 -5.71 -6.09
N TYR A 52 2.00 -5.29 -6.59
CA TYR A 52 3.29 -5.86 -6.18
C TYR A 52 3.83 -5.24 -4.88
N LEU A 53 3.61 -3.94 -4.67
CA LEU A 53 4.16 -3.21 -3.52
C LEU A 53 3.42 -3.53 -2.21
N TYR A 54 2.12 -3.80 -2.28
CA TYR A 54 1.27 -4.05 -1.12
C TYR A 54 1.66 -5.33 -0.35
N PRO A 55 1.88 -6.50 -0.99
CA PRO A 55 2.39 -7.69 -0.31
C PRO A 55 3.74 -7.46 0.38
N ILE A 56 4.63 -6.68 -0.25
CA ILE A 56 5.94 -6.33 0.33
C ILE A 56 5.74 -5.50 1.59
N TYR A 57 4.86 -4.50 1.56
CA TYR A 57 4.48 -3.73 2.75
C TYR A 57 3.91 -4.64 3.85
N VAL A 58 3.00 -5.55 3.53
CA VAL A 58 2.38 -6.47 4.49
C VAL A 58 3.44 -7.32 5.19
N LEU A 59 4.45 -7.82 4.47
CA LEU A 59 5.56 -8.56 5.08
C LEU A 59 6.34 -7.69 6.08
N PHE A 60 6.64 -6.44 5.75
CA PHE A 60 7.29 -5.51 6.69
C PHE A 60 6.41 -5.15 7.88
N ALA A 61 5.10 -4.99 7.67
CA ALA A 61 4.12 -4.72 8.73
C ALA A 61 4.03 -5.90 9.71
N ILE A 62 4.01 -7.12 9.21
CA ILE A 62 4.05 -8.35 10.03
C ILE A 62 5.38 -8.43 10.79
N GLN A 63 6.52 -8.24 10.11
CA GLN A 63 7.83 -8.31 10.75
C GLN A 63 7.97 -7.29 11.89
N PHE A 64 7.48 -6.07 11.70
CA PHE A 64 7.45 -5.04 12.73
C PHE A 64 6.52 -5.43 13.89
N SER A 65 5.32 -5.92 13.58
CA SER A 65 4.32 -6.29 14.57
C SER A 65 4.75 -7.46 15.45
N VAL A 66 5.42 -8.45 14.86
CA VAL A 66 6.02 -9.60 15.56
C VAL A 66 7.17 -9.12 16.46
N ALA A 67 8.05 -8.25 15.95
CA ALA A 67 9.15 -7.67 16.74
C ALA A 67 8.65 -6.89 17.99
N LYS A 68 7.48 -6.26 17.88
CA LYS A 68 6.86 -5.50 18.98
C LYS A 68 5.86 -6.30 19.83
N ARG A 69 5.65 -7.59 19.54
CA ARG A 69 4.67 -8.49 20.19
C ARG A 69 3.25 -7.91 20.30
N TRP A 70 2.78 -7.24 19.26
CA TRP A 70 1.42 -6.68 19.28
C TRP A 70 0.36 -7.78 19.21
N LYS A 71 -0.77 -7.60 19.92
CA LYS A 71 -1.95 -8.47 19.77
C LYS A 71 -2.39 -8.44 18.30
N THR A 72 -2.77 -9.58 17.76
CA THR A 72 -3.18 -9.77 16.35
C THR A 72 -4.27 -8.79 15.88
N LEU A 73 -5.15 -8.34 16.79
CA LEU A 73 -6.15 -7.29 16.50
C LEU A 73 -5.53 -5.94 16.12
N ASN A 74 -4.41 -5.55 16.74
CA ASN A 74 -3.71 -4.31 16.42
C ASN A 74 -2.92 -4.43 15.11
N ILE A 75 -2.56 -5.65 14.71
CA ILE A 75 -1.90 -5.96 13.44
C ILE A 75 -2.91 -5.84 12.29
N LEU A 76 -4.12 -6.37 12.49
CA LEU A 76 -5.22 -6.25 11.53
C LEU A 76 -5.60 -4.79 11.27
N GLY A 77 -5.76 -3.97 12.31
CA GLY A 77 -6.06 -2.54 12.16
C GLY A 77 -4.94 -1.69 11.56
N LEU A 78 -3.77 -2.27 11.33
CA LEU A 78 -2.60 -1.61 10.73
C LEU A 78 -2.36 -2.06 9.28
N ILE A 79 -2.98 -3.18 8.89
CA ILE A 79 -2.93 -3.73 7.53
C ILE A 79 -4.17 -3.33 6.74
N LEU A 80 -5.37 -3.30 7.37
CA LEU A 80 -6.60 -2.78 6.77
C LEU A 80 -6.58 -1.26 6.65
#